data_AF-A0A429LXV9-F1
#
_entry.id   AF-A0A429LXV9-F1
#
_cell.length_a   1.000
_cell.length_b   1.000
_cell.length_c   1.000
_cell.angle_alpha   90.00
_cell.angle_beta   90.00
_cell.angle_gamma   90.00
#
_symmetry.space_group_name_H-M   'P 1'
#
loop_
_entity.id
_entity.type
_entity.pdbx_description
1 polymer ?
#
loop_
_entity_poly.entity_id
_entity_poly.type
_entity_poly.pdbx_seq_one_letter_code
_entity_poly.pdbx_strand_id
1 'polypeptide(L)'
;MVPFSAFATGEWTYGSPRLERYNGVSSVNIQGTPAPGVSSGDAMKAMEEIIGKLPSMGLQGFDYEWTGLSLEERESGAQAPFLYALSLLIVFLCLAAL
;
A
#
# COMPACT_ATOMS: atom_id res chain seq x y z
N MET A 1 21.37 43.11 31.25
CA MET A 1 20.70 42.10 30.41
C MET A 1 21.76 41.38 29.61
N VAL A 2 21.80 40.05 29.64
CA VAL A 2 22.76 39.24 28.86
C VAL A 2 22.09 38.85 27.55
N PRO A 3 22.74 39.02 26.38
CA PRO A 3 22.16 38.63 25.10
C PRO A 3 22.03 37.11 24.99
N PHE A 4 20.98 36.63 24.33
CA PHE A 4 20.70 35.19 24.15
C PHE A 4 21.84 34.45 23.42
N SER A 5 22.53 35.15 22.53
CA SER A 5 23.72 34.65 21.84
C SER A 5 24.91 34.36 22.75
N ALA A 6 24.90 34.81 24.01
CA ALA A 6 25.98 34.52 24.96
C ALA A 6 25.95 33.08 25.51
N PHE A 7 24.85 32.35 25.33
CA PHE A 7 24.68 30.99 25.84
C PHE A 7 23.90 30.04 24.92
N ALA A 8 23.46 30.51 23.74
CA ALA A 8 22.77 29.69 22.75
C ALA A 8 23.23 30.05 21.33
N THR A 9 23.33 29.02 20.47
CA THR A 9 23.59 29.12 19.03
C THR A 9 22.41 28.56 18.26
N GLY A 10 22.11 29.14 17.08
CA GLY A 10 21.04 28.66 16.20
C GLY A 10 21.60 28.20 14.86
N GLU A 11 21.04 27.12 14.32
CA GLU A 11 21.32 26.62 12.98
C GLU A 11 20.02 26.41 12.21
N TRP A 12 20.07 26.62 10.89
CA TRP A 12 18.96 26.29 10.01
C TRP A 12 19.00 24.80 9.70
N THR A 13 17.98 24.07 10.13
CA THR A 13 17.81 22.65 9.85
C THR A 13 16.55 22.40 9.02
N TYR A 14 16.54 21.29 8.30
CA TYR A 14 15.37 20.83 7.55
C TYR A 14 14.89 19.53 8.16
N GLY A 15 13.61 19.46 8.49
CA GLY A 15 12.95 18.28 9.05
C GLY A 15 11.60 18.06 8.41
N SER A 16 11.06 16.84 8.51
CA SER A 16 9.70 16.58 8.05
C SER A 16 8.72 17.45 8.86
N PRO A 17 7.82 18.21 8.21
CA PRO A 17 6.83 19.03 8.92
C PRO A 17 5.77 18.16 9.62
N ARG A 18 5.69 16.87 9.29
CA ARG A 18 4.75 15.92 9.87
C ARG A 18 5.40 14.54 10.07
N LEU A 19 5.15 13.94 11.22
CA LEU A 19 5.39 12.51 11.44
C LEU A 19 4.11 11.75 11.07
N GLU A 20 4.15 11.02 9.96
CA GLU A 20 3.05 10.14 9.56
C GLU A 20 3.30 8.73 10.09
N ARG A 21 2.25 8.09 10.59
CA ARG A 21 2.31 6.72 11.10
C ARG A 21 1.14 5.92 10.56
N TYR A 22 1.42 4.68 10.21
CA TYR A 22 0.43 3.70 9.78
C TYR A 22 0.65 2.43 10.59
N ASN A 23 -0.43 1.91 11.19
CA ASN A 23 -0.39 0.75 12.09
C ASN A 23 0.72 0.81 13.18
N GLY A 24 0.98 2.02 13.68
CA GLY A 24 1.99 2.24 14.73
C GLY A 24 3.43 2.32 14.24
N VAL A 25 3.69 2.17 12.95
CA VAL A 25 5.03 2.30 12.34
C VAL A 25 5.16 3.67 11.65
N SER A 26 6.37 4.26 11.65
CA SER A 26 6.63 5.47 10.86
C SER A 26 6.48 5.16 9.38
N SER A 27 5.59 5.86 8.70
CA SER A 27 5.21 5.56 7.32
C SER A 27 5.10 6.84 6.51
N VAL A 28 5.13 6.72 5.20
CA VAL A 28 4.81 7.82 4.28
C VAL A 28 3.63 7.39 3.43
N ASN A 29 2.62 8.24 3.34
CA ASN A 29 1.50 7.98 2.46
C ASN A 29 1.87 8.28 1.00
N ILE A 30 1.80 7.26 0.14
CA ILE A 30 2.02 7.40 -1.30
C ILE A 30 0.66 7.21 -1.99
N GLN A 31 0.26 8.20 -2.79
CA GLN A 31 -0.98 8.18 -3.55
C GLN A 31 -0.66 8.23 -5.04
N GLY A 32 -1.40 7.44 -5.81
CA GLY A 32 -1.24 7.35 -7.25
C GLY A 32 -2.54 6.91 -7.90
N THR A 33 -2.62 7.10 -9.22
CA THR A 33 -3.73 6.63 -10.03
C THR A 33 -3.18 5.82 -11.19
N PRO A 34 -3.93 4.81 -11.68
CA PRO A 34 -3.50 4.03 -12.84
C PRO A 34 -3.36 4.93 -14.08
N ALA A 35 -2.42 4.58 -14.94
CA ALA A 35 -2.28 5.23 -16.24
C ALA A 35 -3.54 5.00 -17.10
N PRO A 36 -3.87 5.90 -18.04
CA PRO A 36 -5.01 5.71 -18.94
C PRO A 36 -4.93 4.37 -19.67
N GLY A 37 -6.02 3.60 -19.63
CA GLY A 37 -6.11 2.29 -20.27
C GLY A 37 -5.52 1.11 -19.49
N VAL A 38 -5.04 1.34 -18.26
CA VAL A 38 -4.50 0.30 -17.37
C VAL A 38 -5.47 0.06 -16.21
N SER A 39 -5.61 -1.19 -15.77
CA SER A 39 -6.47 -1.52 -14.62
C SER A 39 -5.84 -1.07 -13.30
N SER A 40 -6.67 -0.86 -12.28
CA SER A 40 -6.22 -0.60 -10.91
C SER A 40 -5.38 -1.75 -10.35
N GLY A 41 -5.79 -3.00 -10.61
CA GLY A 41 -5.03 -4.20 -10.27
C GLY A 41 -3.62 -4.24 -10.88
N ASP A 42 -3.48 -3.87 -12.15
CA ASP A 42 -2.17 -3.81 -12.81
C ASP A 42 -1.29 -2.70 -12.21
N ALA A 43 -1.87 -1.55 -11.89
CA ALA A 43 -1.15 -0.46 -11.23
C ALA A 43 -0.68 -0.85 -9.82
N MET A 44 -1.52 -1.55 -9.05
CA MET A 44 -1.14 -2.09 -7.74
C MET A 44 0.01 -3.08 -7.88
N LYS A 45 -0.07 -3.99 -8.85
CA LYS A 45 1.00 -4.98 -9.11
C LYS A 45 2.31 -4.30 -9.51
N ALA A 46 2.25 -3.27 -10.35
CA ALA A 46 3.42 -2.49 -10.73
C ALA A 46 4.06 -1.79 -9.51
N MET A 47 3.25 -1.32 -8.56
CA MET A 47 3.77 -0.75 -7.31
C MET A 47 4.49 -1.80 -6.46
N GLU A 48 3.93 -3.01 -6.34
CA GLU A 48 4.58 -4.13 -5.63
C GLU A 48 5.94 -4.48 -6.29
N GLU A 49 6.01 -4.47 -7.61
CA GLU A 49 7.28 -4.68 -8.35
C GLU A 49 8.31 -3.57 -8.12
N ILE A 50 7.87 -2.32 -7.98
CA ILE A 50 8.77 -1.19 -7.66
C ILE A 50 9.31 -1.35 -6.25
N ILE A 51 8.46 -1.69 -5.28
CA ILE A 51 8.85 -1.89 -3.88
C ILE A 51 9.82 -3.08 -3.76
N GLY A 52 9.61 -4.14 -4.54
CA GLY A 52 10.52 -5.28 -4.62
C GLY A 52 11.94 -4.93 -5.12
N LYS A 53 12.13 -3.76 -5.75
CA LYS A 53 13.44 -3.25 -6.18
C LYS A 53 14.13 -2.38 -5.12
N LEU A 54 13.45 -1.97 -4.06
CA LEU A 54 14.07 -1.17 -2.99
C LEU A 54 15.26 -1.88 -2.31
N PRO A 55 15.18 -3.19 -2.00
CA PRO A 55 16.31 -3.90 -1.40
C PRO A 55 17.55 -3.90 -2.29
N SER A 56 17.38 -3.97 -3.62
CA SER A 56 18.51 -3.93 -4.56
C SER A 56 19.13 -2.53 -4.70
N MET A 57 18.42 -1.48 -4.30
CA MET A 57 18.91 -0.10 -4.21
C MET A 57 19.60 0.21 -2.86
N GLY A 58 19.77 -0.78 -1.98
CA GLY A 58 20.41 -0.61 -0.67
C GLY A 58 19.48 -0.12 0.44
N LEU A 59 18.18 -0.02 0.17
CA LEU A 59 17.16 0.36 1.15
C LEU A 59 16.52 -0.91 1.72
N GLN A 60 16.93 -1.31 2.92
CA GLN A 60 16.41 -2.48 3.63
C GLN A 60 15.51 -2.05 4.80
N GLY A 61 14.56 -2.92 5.19
CA GLY A 61 13.67 -2.67 6.32
C GLY A 61 12.44 -1.80 6.01
N PHE A 62 12.16 -1.56 4.73
CA PHE A 62 10.91 -0.94 4.30
C PHE A 62 9.89 -2.02 3.94
N ASP A 63 8.67 -1.80 4.39
CA ASP A 63 7.51 -2.61 4.02
C ASP A 63 6.41 -1.68 3.49
N TYR A 64 5.36 -2.26 2.93
CA TYR A 64 4.23 -1.54 2.38
C TYR A 64 2.92 -2.16 2.82
N GLU A 65 1.89 -1.32 2.91
CA GLU A 65 0.55 -1.78 3.20
C GLU A 65 -0.45 -1.00 2.37
N TRP A 66 -1.41 -1.72 1.79
CA TRP A 66 -2.51 -1.12 1.04
C TRP A 66 -3.54 -0.55 2.01
N THR A 67 -4.18 0.56 1.63
CA THR A 67 -5.20 1.22 2.43
C THR A 67 -6.36 1.70 1.55
N GLY A 68 -7.54 1.86 2.15
CA GLY A 68 -8.75 2.31 1.44
C GLY A 68 -9.15 1.40 0.27
N LEU A 69 -9.44 2.01 -0.88
CA LEU A 69 -9.93 1.31 -2.08
C LEU A 69 -8.99 0.20 -2.57
N SER A 70 -7.68 0.42 -2.51
CA SER A 70 -6.69 -0.60 -2.92
C SER A 70 -6.71 -1.83 -2.00
N LEU A 71 -6.99 -1.63 -0.71
CA LEU A 71 -7.15 -2.73 0.24
C LEU A 71 -8.43 -3.52 -0.08
N GLU A 72 -9.55 -2.81 -0.27
CA GLU A 72 -10.84 -3.43 -0.61
C GLU A 72 -10.79 -4.20 -1.93
N GLU A 73 -10.09 -3.67 -2.94
CA GLU A 73 -9.90 -4.36 -4.22
C GLU A 73 -9.12 -5.65 -4.06
N ARG A 74 -8.08 -5.65 -3.21
CA ARG A 74 -7.29 -6.86 -2.90
C ARG A 74 -8.12 -7.92 -2.16
N GLU A 75 -8.90 -7.51 -1.17
CA GLU A 75 -9.73 -8.42 -0.38
C GLU A 75 -10.91 -8.98 -1.19
N SER A 76 -11.57 -8.12 -1.97
CA SER A 76 -12.74 -8.50 -2.78
C SER A 76 -12.35 -9.36 -3.98
N GLY A 77 -11.20 -9.08 -4.61
CA GLY A 77 -10.69 -9.84 -5.75
C GLY A 77 -10.44 -11.32 -5.44
N ALA A 78 -10.07 -11.65 -4.20
CA ALA A 78 -9.77 -13.01 -3.78
C ALA A 78 -11.01 -13.92 -3.64
N GLN A 79 -12.22 -13.35 -3.51
CA GLN A 79 -13.44 -14.12 -3.24
C GLN A 79 -14.16 -14.61 -4.50
N ALA A 80 -13.97 -13.92 -5.63
CA ALA A 80 -14.69 -14.21 -6.87
C ALA A 80 -14.52 -15.67 -7.37
N PRO A 81 -13.29 -16.25 -7.42
CA PRO A 81 -13.11 -17.62 -7.90
C PRO A 81 -13.82 -18.67 -7.04
N PHE A 82 -13.87 -18.47 -5.72
CA PHE A 82 -14.52 -19.38 -4.80
C PHE A 82 -16.05 -19.40 -5.01
N LEU A 83 -16.66 -18.22 -5.20
CA LEU A 83 -18.08 -18.10 -5.51
C LEU A 83 -18.44 -18.79 -6.83
N TYR A 84 -17.59 -18.64 -7.85
CA TYR A 84 -17.79 -19.35 -9.12
C TYR A 84 -17.63 -20.87 -8.97
N ALA A 85 -16.63 -21.34 -8.23
CA ALA A 85 -16.45 -22.77 -7.99
C ALA A 85 -17.65 -23.39 -7.26
N LEU A 86 -18.17 -22.72 -6.22
CA LEU A 86 -19.33 -23.19 -5.48
C LEU A 86 -20.60 -23.20 -6.34
N SER A 87 -20.83 -22.15 -7.13
CA SER A 87 -22.00 -22.09 -8.03
C SER A 87 -21.96 -23.17 -9.10
N LEU A 88 -20.80 -23.41 -9.73
CA LEU A 88 -20.62 -24.48 -10.71
C LEU A 88 -20.83 -25.87 -10.08
N LEU A 89 -20.33 -26.09 -8.86
CA LEU A 89 -20.52 -27.34 -8.14
C LEU A 89 -22.00 -27.60 -7.88
N ILE A 90 -22.75 -26.60 -7.40
CA ILE A 90 -24.18 -26.74 -7.13
C ILE A 90 -24.96 -27.03 -8.42
N VAL A 91 -24.68 -26.28 -9.51
CA VAL A 91 -25.33 -26.51 -10.81
C VAL A 91 -25.04 -27.92 -11.32
N PHE A 92 -23.79 -28.38 -11.22
CA PHE A 92 -23.41 -29.74 -11.59
C PHE A 92 -24.18 -30.79 -10.78
N LEU A 93 -24.28 -30.63 -9.46
CA LEU A 93 -25.04 -31.56 -8.61
C LEU A 93 -26.54 -31.57 -8.94
N CYS A 94 -27.14 -30.41 -9.21
CA CYS A 94 -28.55 -30.32 -9.62
C CYS A 94 -28.79 -31.01 -10.97
N LEU A 95 -27.88 -30.87 -11.93
CA LEU A 95 -27.99 -31.55 -13.23
C LEU A 95 -27.71 -33.06 -13.14
N ALA A 96 -26.82 -33.50 -12.26
CA ALA A 96 -26.52 -34.92 -12.07
C ALA A 96 -27.64 -35.69 -11.35
N ALA A 97 -28.49 -34.99 -10.58
CA ALA A 97 -29.60 -35.58 -9.85
C ALA A 97 -30.90 -35.70 -10.67
N LEU A 98 -30.97 -35.07 -11.85
CA LEU A 98 -32.14 -35.00 -12.73
C LEU A 98 -32.03 -36.07 -13.83
#